data_AF-A0A3M6VC46-F1
#
_entry.id   AF-A0A3M6VC46-F1
#
_cell.length_a   1.000
_cell.length_b   1.000
_cell.length_c   1.000
_cell.angle_alpha   90.00
_cell.angle_beta   90.00
_cell.angle_gamma   90.00
#
_symmetry.space_group_name_H-M   'P 1'
#
loop_
_entity.id
_entity.type
_entity.pdbx_description
1 polymer ?
#
loop_
_entity_poly.entity_id
_entity_poly.type
_entity_poly.pdbx_seq_one_letter_code
_entity_poly.pdbx_strand_id
1 'polypeptide(L)'
;MSLVYLPENAWSMRYGSDYFTVTIMKYQVKEHEQVAFYELKIQNGRRNWKVLRRFREFDRLQTRSGTVRFKAGNRMPELPPKTFCCRDLNPDFLLRRMELLQIFLHCMLEIPGVVDDDHVREFLGLKLSAELYV
;
A
#
# COMPACT_ATOMS: atom_id res chain seq x y z
N MET A 1 -7.81 -0.04 18.35
CA MET A 1 -9.00 0.36 17.57
C MET A 1 -8.82 -0.17 16.16
N SER A 2 -9.85 -0.77 15.56
CA SER A 2 -9.80 -1.26 14.18
C SER A 2 -9.97 -0.07 13.23
N LEU A 3 -9.14 0.00 12.20
CA LEU A 3 -9.19 1.07 11.19
C LEU A 3 -10.03 0.61 10.01
N VAL A 4 -10.87 1.49 9.50
CA VAL A 4 -11.75 1.24 8.36
C VAL A 4 -11.16 1.89 7.13
N TYR A 5 -10.90 1.07 6.12
CA TYR A 5 -10.47 1.55 4.82
C TYR A 5 -11.66 2.09 4.02
N LEU A 6 -11.47 3.23 3.37
CA LEU A 6 -12.42 3.80 2.41
C LEU A 6 -11.70 4.07 1.07
N PRO A 7 -12.30 3.71 -0.07
CA PRO A 7 -11.77 4.11 -1.37
C PRO A 7 -11.83 5.64 -1.54
N GLU A 8 -10.95 6.17 -2.39
CA GLU A 8 -10.74 7.61 -2.55
C GLU A 8 -12.04 8.35 -2.95
N ASN A 9 -12.87 7.73 -3.78
CA ASN A 9 -14.17 8.28 -4.20
C ASN A 9 -15.18 8.41 -3.05
N ALA A 10 -15.02 7.62 -1.98
CA ALA A 10 -15.86 7.66 -0.79
C ALA A 10 -15.20 8.43 0.36
N TRP A 11 -13.98 8.93 0.19
CA TRP A 11 -13.21 9.57 1.25
C TRP A 11 -13.67 11.01 1.54
N SER A 12 -13.62 11.40 2.83
CA SER A 12 -13.84 12.77 3.27
C SER A 12 -12.96 13.10 4.46
N MET A 13 -12.37 14.30 4.48
CA MET A 13 -11.62 14.81 5.62
C MET A 13 -12.47 14.97 6.90
N ARG A 14 -13.79 14.90 6.77
CA ARG A 14 -14.73 14.94 7.90
C ARG A 14 -14.79 13.63 8.68
N TYR A 15 -14.32 12.53 8.10
CA TYR A 15 -14.25 11.27 8.83
C TYR A 15 -13.22 11.35 9.95
N GLY A 16 -13.50 10.67 11.06
CA GLY A 16 -12.62 10.63 12.23
C GLY A 16 -11.32 9.84 11.97
N SER A 17 -10.51 9.68 13.01
CA SER A 17 -9.26 8.92 12.97
C SER A 17 -9.44 7.41 12.74
N ASP A 18 -10.67 6.93 12.80
CA ASP A 18 -11.00 5.52 12.59
C ASP A 18 -11.03 5.14 11.10
N TYR A 19 -11.07 6.14 10.21
CA TYR A 19 -11.14 5.93 8.76
C TYR A 19 -9.87 6.39 8.07
N PHE A 20 -9.48 5.69 7.01
CA PHE A 20 -8.37 6.11 6.16
C PHE A 20 -8.58 5.74 4.70
N THR A 21 -7.87 6.43 3.82
CA THR A 21 -7.76 6.08 2.40
C THR A 21 -6.29 6.04 1.97
N VAL A 22 -6.01 5.37 0.84
CA VAL A 22 -4.67 5.27 0.26
C VAL A 22 -4.72 5.40 -1.27
N THR A 23 -3.83 6.22 -1.81
CA THR A 23 -3.68 6.44 -3.25
C THR A 23 -2.21 6.44 -3.63
N ILE A 24 -1.83 5.67 -4.66
CA ILE A 24 -0.50 5.75 -5.28
C ILE A 24 -0.49 6.96 -6.21
N MET A 25 0.29 7.98 -5.85
CA MET A 25 0.30 9.27 -6.54
C MET A 25 1.19 9.28 -7.78
N LYS A 26 2.36 8.64 -7.68
CA LYS A 26 3.39 8.62 -8.72
C LYS A 26 4.41 7.53 -8.44
N TYR A 27 5.24 7.21 -9.43
CA TYR A 27 6.48 6.47 -9.24
C TYR A 27 7.69 7.40 -9.35
N GLN A 28 8.79 6.99 -8.74
CA GLN A 28 10.09 7.65 -8.79
C GLN A 28 11.15 6.60 -9.07
N VAL A 29 11.96 6.80 -10.10
CA VAL A 29 13.09 5.92 -10.42
C VAL A 29 14.35 6.49 -9.77
N LYS A 30 14.98 5.72 -8.89
CA LYS A 30 16.33 6.03 -8.41
C LYS A 30 17.34 5.38 -9.35
N GLU A 31 17.87 6.18 -10.27
CA GLU A 31 18.80 5.73 -11.32
C GLU A 31 20.02 5.00 -10.75
N HIS A 32 20.63 5.55 -9.69
CA HIS A 32 21.78 4.99 -9.00
C HIS A 32 21.53 3.57 -8.44
N GLU A 33 20.31 3.29 -7.99
CA GLU A 33 19.95 2.00 -7.42
C GLU A 33 19.29 1.06 -8.45
N GLN A 34 18.93 1.60 -9.62
CA GLN A 34 18.07 0.97 -10.62
C GLN A 34 16.80 0.38 -9.98
N VAL A 35 16.12 1.17 -9.13
CA VAL A 35 14.88 0.76 -8.44
C VAL A 35 13.81 1.82 -8.63
N ALA A 36 12.59 1.37 -8.93
CA ALA A 36 11.39 2.18 -8.90
C ALA A 36 10.70 2.11 -7.52
N PHE A 37 10.36 3.27 -6.99
CA PHE A 37 9.54 3.46 -5.79
C PHE A 37 8.19 4.03 -6.18
N TYR A 38 7.14 3.62 -5.48
CA TYR A 38 5.79 4.13 -5.61
C TYR A 38 5.49 5.00 -4.39
N GLU A 39 5.05 6.22 -4.62
CA GLU A 39 4.66 7.18 -3.56
C GLU A 39 3.18 6.97 -3.23
N LEU A 40 2.92 6.39 -2.06
CA LEU A 40 1.58 6.21 -1.52
C LEU A 40 1.27 7.40 -0.63
N LYS A 41 0.12 8.03 -0.87
CA LYS A 41 -0.48 9.04 0.01
C LYS A 41 -1.53 8.36 0.88
N ILE A 42 -1.37 8.45 2.19
CA ILE A 42 -2.34 7.97 3.17
C ILE A 42 -3.01 9.19 3.79
N GLN A 43 -4.34 9.12 3.94
CA GLN A 43 -5.11 10.13 4.65
C GLN A 43 -5.93 9.45 5.74
N ASN A 44 -5.86 9.93 6.97
CA ASN A 44 -6.58 9.43 8.13
C ASN A 44 -7.07 10.64 8.95
N GLY A 45 -8.39 10.88 8.94
CA GLY A 45 -9.01 12.13 9.36
C GLY A 45 -8.28 13.38 8.87
N ARG A 46 -7.72 14.16 9.79
CA ARG A 46 -6.92 15.37 9.50
C ARG A 46 -5.45 15.09 9.20
N ARG A 47 -4.96 13.88 9.50
CA ARG A 47 -3.57 13.48 9.26
C ARG A 47 -3.45 12.99 7.82
N ASN A 48 -2.34 13.35 7.18
CA ASN A 48 -1.94 12.76 5.92
C ASN A 48 -0.42 12.67 5.88
N TRP A 49 0.08 11.63 5.26
CA TRP A 49 1.51 11.42 5.08
C TRP A 49 1.74 10.64 3.80
N LYS A 50 3.01 10.54 3.43
CA LYS A 50 3.45 9.82 2.26
C LYS A 50 4.42 8.73 2.67
N VAL A 51 4.32 7.57 2.04
CA VAL A 51 5.31 6.49 2.16
C VAL A 51 5.81 6.12 0.78
N LEU A 52 7.10 5.83 0.69
CA LEU A 52 7.71 5.32 -0.54
C LEU A 52 7.87 3.81 -0.39
N ARG A 53 7.31 3.05 -1.33
CA ARG A 53 7.37 1.59 -1.33
C ARG A 53 7.85 1.06 -2.67
N ARG A 54 8.77 0.10 -2.68
CA ARG A 54 9.17 -0.62 -3.91
C ARG A 54 8.30 -1.85 -4.11
N PHE A 55 8.20 -2.33 -5.34
CA PHE A 55 7.39 -3.52 -5.69
C PHE A 55 7.66 -4.76 -4.80
N ARG A 56 8.93 -5.01 -4.43
CA ARG A 56 9.29 -6.13 -3.55
C ARG A 56 8.66 -6.04 -2.14
N GLU A 57 8.35 -4.84 -1.66
CA GLU A 57 7.66 -4.67 -0.38
C GLU A 57 6.19 -5.10 -0.46
N PHE A 58 5.51 -4.84 -1.59
CA PHE A 58 4.15 -5.35 -1.85
C PHE A 58 4.13 -6.88 -1.94
N ASP A 59 5.10 -7.45 -2.66
CA ASP A 59 5.28 -8.90 -2.73
C ASP A 59 5.52 -9.53 -1.35
N ARG A 60 6.36 -8.89 -0.53
CA ARG A 60 6.57 -9.32 0.86
C ARG A 60 5.29 -9.20 1.68
N LEU A 61 4.47 -8.16 1.48
CA LEU A 61 3.20 -8.01 2.18
C LEU A 61 2.25 -9.17 1.86
N GLN A 62 2.14 -9.56 0.59
CA GLN A 62 1.30 -10.68 0.14
C GLN A 62 1.84 -12.05 0.57
N THR A 63 3.17 -12.22 0.64
CA THR A 63 3.81 -13.53 0.92
C THR A 63 4.11 -13.77 2.39
N ARG A 64 4.54 -12.75 3.14
CA ARG A 64 4.96 -12.88 4.54
C ARG A 64 3.81 -12.77 5.54
N SER A 65 2.75 -12.05 5.21
CA SER A 65 1.62 -11.99 6.11
C SER A 65 0.76 -13.24 5.92
N GLY A 66 1.22 -14.34 6.55
CA GLY A 66 0.46 -15.59 6.66
C GLY A 66 -0.91 -15.33 7.29
N THR A 67 -0.99 -14.34 8.18
CA THR A 67 -2.22 -13.82 8.75
C THR A 67 -3.10 -13.11 7.72
N VAL A 68 -2.56 -12.28 6.83
CA VAL A 68 -3.32 -11.67 5.74
C VAL A 68 -3.80 -12.73 4.76
N ARG A 69 -2.96 -13.70 4.37
CA ARG A 69 -3.42 -14.83 3.53
C ARG A 69 -4.50 -15.67 4.22
N PHE A 70 -4.37 -15.91 5.52
CA PHE A 70 -5.37 -16.65 6.30
C PHE A 70 -6.69 -15.89 6.40
N LYS A 71 -6.65 -14.57 6.66
CA LYS A 71 -7.83 -13.70 6.75
C LYS A 71 -8.49 -13.46 5.38
N ALA A 72 -7.68 -13.30 4.33
CA ALA A 72 -8.15 -13.09 2.97
C ALA A 72 -8.63 -14.37 2.31
N GLY A 73 -8.02 -15.52 2.61
CA GLY A 73 -8.29 -16.79 1.95
C GLY A 73 -8.28 -16.65 0.42
N ASN A 74 -9.36 -17.07 -0.21
CA ASN A 74 -9.55 -16.99 -1.67
C ASN A 74 -9.84 -15.56 -2.18
N ARG A 75 -10.00 -14.56 -1.31
CA ARG A 75 -10.26 -13.16 -1.69
C ARG A 75 -8.98 -12.34 -1.88
N MET A 76 -7.81 -12.94 -1.66
CA MET A 76 -6.55 -12.22 -1.80
C MET A 76 -6.35 -11.80 -3.26
N PRO A 77 -6.19 -10.50 -3.56
CA PRO A 77 -5.97 -10.05 -4.93
C PRO A 77 -4.63 -10.55 -5.46
N GLU A 78 -4.57 -10.75 -6.78
CA GLU A 78 -3.35 -11.09 -7.48
C GLU A 78 -2.40 -9.90 -7.53
N LEU A 79 -1.12 -10.16 -7.28
CA LEU A 79 -0.07 -9.15 -7.42
C LEU A 79 0.35 -9.08 -8.89
N PRO A 80 0.64 -7.89 -9.44
CA PRO A 80 1.20 -7.79 -10.78
C PRO A 80 2.44 -8.69 -10.96
N PRO A 81 2.65 -9.26 -12.17
CA PRO A 81 3.69 -10.24 -12.40
C PRO A 81 5.08 -9.69 -12.08
N LYS A 82 5.90 -10.55 -11.46
CA LYS A 82 7.32 -10.26 -11.20
C LYS A 82 8.08 -10.26 -12.52
N THR A 83 8.96 -9.27 -12.70
CA THR A 83 9.97 -9.32 -13.76
C THR A 83 11.17 -10.10 -13.23
N PHE A 84 11.32 -11.36 -13.65
CA PHE A 84 12.41 -12.24 -13.19
C PHE A 84 13.75 -11.98 -13.89
N CYS A 85 13.70 -11.52 -15.15
CA CYS A 85 14.86 -11.16 -15.94
C CYS A 85 14.74 -9.67 -16.31
N CYS A 86 15.68 -8.86 -15.83
CA CYS A 86 15.77 -7.42 -16.01
C CYS A 86 14.74 -6.60 -15.19
N ARG A 87 15.24 -5.59 -14.48
CA ARG A 87 14.39 -4.57 -13.84
C ARG A 87 13.90 -3.66 -14.96
N ASP A 88 12.71 -3.96 -15.46
CA ASP A 88 12.07 -3.10 -16.44
C ASP A 88 11.70 -1.77 -15.77
N LEU A 89 12.44 -0.72 -16.16
CA LEU A 89 12.26 0.67 -15.74
C LEU A 89 11.61 1.51 -16.85
N ASN A 90 11.04 0.86 -17.88
CA ASN A 90 10.28 1.54 -18.90
C ASN A 90 9.13 2.33 -18.24
N PRO A 91 8.97 3.63 -18.54
CA PRO A 91 7.89 4.46 -18.01
C PRO A 91 6.49 3.85 -18.16
N ASP A 92 6.16 3.28 -19.33
CA ASP A 92 4.85 2.67 -19.60
C ASP A 92 4.61 1.43 -18.75
N PHE A 93 5.66 0.63 -18.56
CA PHE A 93 5.62 -0.52 -17.68
C PHE A 93 5.42 -0.13 -16.22
N LEU A 94 6.11 0.91 -15.75
CA LEU A 94 5.98 1.42 -14.38
C LEU A 94 4.60 2.05 -14.15
N LEU A 95 4.04 2.76 -15.13
CA LEU A 95 2.67 3.29 -15.09
C LEU A 95 1.65 2.16 -14.97
N ARG A 96 1.71 1.17 -15.88
CA ARG A 96 0.79 0.02 -15.83
C ARG A 96 0.91 -0.75 -14.52
N ARG A 97 2.12 -0.94 -14.02
CA ARG A 97 2.34 -1.59 -12.73
C ARG A 97 1.78 -0.76 -11.57
N MET A 98 1.90 0.57 -11.62
CA MET A 98 1.32 1.46 -10.62
C MET A 98 -0.20 1.29 -10.51
N GLU A 99 -0.90 1.25 -11.65
CA GLU A 99 -2.35 1.02 -11.70
C GLU A 99 -2.74 -0.35 -11.11
N LEU A 100 -2.01 -1.40 -11.48
CA LEU A 100 -2.24 -2.75 -10.95
C LEU A 100 -1.97 -2.82 -9.44
N LEU A 101 -0.95 -2.11 -8.94
CA LEU A 101 -0.67 -2.02 -7.51
C LEU A 101 -1.75 -1.24 -6.76
N GLN A 102 -2.34 -0.22 -7.38
CA GLN A 102 -3.47 0.53 -6.81
C GLN A 102 -4.68 -0.38 -6.63
N ILE A 103 -5.04 -1.13 -7.67
CA ILE A 103 -6.13 -2.12 -7.64
C ILE A 103 -5.86 -3.18 -6.56
N PHE A 104 -4.64 -3.72 -6.53
CA PHE A 104 -4.22 -4.69 -5.52
C PHE A 104 -4.42 -4.15 -4.09
N LEU A 105 -3.98 -2.92 -3.81
CA LEU A 105 -4.16 -2.31 -2.49
C LEU A 105 -5.63 -2.14 -2.13
N HIS A 106 -6.45 -1.63 -3.05
CA HIS A 106 -7.87 -1.44 -2.83
C HIS A 106 -8.57 -2.76 -2.47
N CYS A 107 -8.42 -3.77 -3.32
CA CYS A 107 -9.04 -5.08 -3.08
C CYS A 107 -8.54 -5.73 -1.79
N MET A 108 -7.26 -5.55 -1.45
CA MET A 108 -6.69 -6.13 -0.21
C MET A 108 -7.22 -5.43 1.04
N LEU A 109 -7.36 -4.10 1.02
CA LEU A 109 -7.78 -3.33 2.19
C LEU A 109 -9.29 -3.36 2.44
N GLU A 110 -10.08 -3.71 1.44
CA GLU A 110 -11.53 -4.00 1.59
C GLU A 110 -11.79 -5.30 2.37
N ILE A 111 -10.80 -6.18 2.49
CA ILE A 111 -10.96 -7.45 3.21
C ILE A 111 -11.00 -7.17 4.72
N PRO A 112 -12.08 -7.58 5.42
CA PRO A 112 -12.19 -7.38 6.87
C PRO A 112 -11.02 -8.00 7.64
N GLY A 113 -10.47 -7.24 8.58
CA GLY A 113 -9.39 -7.68 9.46
C GLY A 113 -7.99 -7.68 8.84
N VAL A 114 -7.83 -7.45 7.53
CA VAL A 114 -6.51 -7.30 6.88
C VAL A 114 -5.80 -6.04 7.35
N VAL A 115 -6.53 -4.93 7.47
CA VAL A 115 -6.01 -3.66 8.00
C VAL A 115 -5.48 -3.80 9.43
N ASP A 116 -6.01 -4.75 10.20
CA ASP A 116 -5.55 -4.99 11.57
C ASP A 116 -4.22 -5.74 11.66
N ASP A 117 -3.72 -6.27 10.54
CA ASP A 117 -2.42 -6.92 10.49
C ASP A 117 -1.26 -5.92 10.68
N ASP A 118 -0.29 -6.31 11.51
CA ASP A 118 0.85 -5.45 11.83
C ASP A 118 1.69 -5.09 10.62
N HIS A 119 1.88 -6.02 9.68
CA HIS A 119 2.66 -5.78 8.48
C HIS A 119 1.95 -4.81 7.53
N VAL A 120 0.62 -4.85 7.47
CA VAL A 120 -0.19 -3.89 6.68
C VAL A 120 -0.10 -2.51 7.31
N ARG A 121 -0.23 -2.40 8.64
CA ARG A 121 -0.09 -1.12 9.34
C ARG A 121 1.30 -0.52 9.19
N GLU A 122 2.35 -1.32 9.30
CA GLU A 122 3.73 -0.88 9.11
C GLU A 122 3.98 -0.44 7.65
N PHE A 123 3.51 -1.23 6.69
CA PHE A 123 3.63 -0.92 5.26
C PHE A 123 2.99 0.44 4.93
N LEU A 124 1.80 0.72 5.46
CA LEU A 124 1.08 1.98 5.26
C LEU A 124 1.55 3.14 6.17
N GLY A 125 2.38 2.85 7.19
CA GLY A 125 2.77 3.85 8.19
C GLY A 125 1.61 4.25 9.13
N LEU A 126 0.65 3.35 9.36
CA LEU A 126 -0.48 3.55 10.28
C LEU A 126 -0.12 3.30 11.75
N LYS A 127 1.03 2.68 12.03
CA LYS A 127 1.54 2.59 13.41
C LYS A 127 1.92 4.00 13.85
N LEU A 128 1.27 4.47 14.93
CA LEU A 128 1.60 5.72 15.62
C LEU A 128 3.11 5.73 15.86
N SER A 129 3.84 6.56 15.12
CA SER A 129 5.15 7.01 15.55
C SER A 129 4.92 7.90 16.79
N ALA A 130 4.84 7.25 17.95
CA ALA A 130 5.16 7.91 19.21
C ALA A 130 6.66 8.28 19.27
N GLU A 131 7.48 7.88 18.29
CA GLU A 131 8.94 7.94 18.33
C GLU A 131 9.58 8.70 17.15
N LEU A 132 8.91 9.68 16.53
CA LEU A 132 9.56 10.58 15.55
C LEU A 132 9.63 12.05 16.00
N TYR A 133 9.55 12.28 17.31
CA TYR A 133 9.98 13.52 17.94
C TYR A 133 10.95 13.20 19.08
N VAL A 134 12.21 12.93 18.74
CA VAL A 134 13.38 13.16 19.60
C VAL A 134 14.42 13.87 18.76
#